data_AF-A0A397U4L9-F1
#
_entry.id   AF-A0A397U4L9-F1
#
_cell.length_a   1.000
_cell.length_b   1.000
_cell.length_c   1.000
_cell.angle_alpha   90.00
_cell.angle_beta   90.00
_cell.angle_gamma   90.00
#
_symmetry.space_group_name_H-M   'P 1'
#
loop_
_entity.id
_entity.type
_entity.pdbx_description
1 polymer ?
#
loop_
_entity_poly.entity_id
_entity_poly.type
_entity_poly.pdbx_seq_one_letter_code
_entity_poly.pdbx_strand_id
1 'polypeptide(L)'
;MDFLDKNGIPLKEAEQFYNLIGGRIIQLKRAVKLFKTRSFDETKEIFMDDQLRNFTRAEILPGGLYHNVASKIIRILLEKGQIEYINFQEIVNDKKVADILLDSNIFSLRPSESTINFESKLVESFIREKLYSRPKSPVNPMQ
;
A
#
# COMPACT_ATOMS: atom_id res chain seq x y z
N MET A 1 -8.19 13.31 -14.83
CA MET A 1 -8.22 13.35 -13.34
C MET A 1 -9.62 13.73 -12.87
N ASP A 2 -10.66 13.25 -13.56
CA ASP A 2 -11.91 14.01 -13.62
C ASP A 2 -12.88 13.70 -12.49
N PHE A 3 -12.72 12.57 -11.80
CA PHE A 3 -13.72 12.14 -10.84
C PHE A 3 -13.76 13.04 -9.61
N LEU A 4 -12.60 13.34 -9.01
CA LEU A 4 -12.54 14.13 -7.77
C LEU A 4 -12.91 15.60 -8.00
N ASP A 5 -12.43 16.17 -9.11
CA ASP A 5 -12.78 17.52 -9.56
C ASP A 5 -14.29 17.68 -9.78
N LYS A 6 -14.91 16.73 -10.52
CA LYS A 6 -16.38 16.67 -10.70
C LYS A 6 -17.17 16.51 -9.39
N ASN A 7 -16.51 16.18 -8.29
CA ASN A 7 -17.12 16.05 -6.96
C ASN A 7 -16.72 17.18 -6.00
N GLY A 8 -16.16 18.28 -6.53
CA GLY A 8 -15.89 19.50 -5.77
C GLY A 8 -14.64 19.43 -4.88
N ILE A 9 -13.74 18.48 -5.12
CA ILE A 9 -12.41 18.49 -4.47
C ILE A 9 -11.53 19.46 -5.26
N PRO A 10 -10.85 20.44 -4.61
CA PRO A 10 -9.94 21.32 -5.32
C PRO A 10 -8.79 20.54 -5.97
N LEU A 11 -8.27 21.06 -7.08
CA LEU A 11 -7.30 20.36 -7.92
C LEU A 11 -6.08 19.82 -7.14
N LYS A 12 -5.55 20.63 -6.22
CA LYS A 12 -4.41 20.26 -5.38
C LYS A 12 -4.70 19.00 -4.57
N GLU A 13 -5.80 18.97 -3.83
CA GLU A 13 -6.20 17.82 -3.01
C GLU A 13 -6.62 16.63 -3.89
N ALA A 14 -7.20 16.87 -5.06
CA ALA A 14 -7.51 15.83 -6.03
C ALA A 14 -6.24 15.11 -6.50
N GLU A 15 -5.19 15.85 -6.86
CA GLU A 15 -3.87 15.29 -7.21
C GLU A 15 -3.28 14.50 -6.04
N GLN A 16 -3.37 15.03 -4.81
CA GLN A 16 -2.89 14.32 -3.62
C GLN A 16 -3.64 12.99 -3.40
N PHE A 17 -4.97 12.96 -3.56
CA PHE A 17 -5.74 11.72 -3.46
C PHE A 17 -5.45 10.73 -4.58
N TYR A 18 -5.27 11.17 -5.82
CA TYR A 18 -4.82 10.28 -6.90
C TYR A 18 -3.40 9.75 -6.67
N ASN A 19 -2.54 10.54 -6.02
CA ASN A 19 -1.22 10.11 -5.63
C ASN A 19 -1.23 9.11 -4.47
N LEU A 20 -2.14 9.27 -3.52
CA LEU A 20 -2.29 8.36 -2.39
C LEU A 20 -3.01 7.06 -2.74
N ILE A 21 -4.15 7.15 -3.44
CA ILE A 21 -5.12 6.05 -3.59
C ILE A 21 -5.07 5.43 -5.00
N GLY A 22 -4.58 6.19 -5.98
CA GLY A 22 -4.66 5.81 -7.39
C GLY A 22 -6.08 5.95 -7.95
N GLY A 23 -6.39 5.17 -8.98
CA GLY A 23 -7.66 5.24 -9.71
C GLY A 23 -8.83 4.46 -9.12
N ARG A 24 -8.72 3.95 -7.89
CA ARG A 24 -9.71 3.04 -7.30
C ARG A 24 -11.00 3.76 -6.91
N ILE A 25 -12.02 3.65 -7.77
CA ILE A 25 -13.26 4.43 -7.66
C ILE A 25 -13.98 4.32 -6.30
N ILE A 26 -13.98 3.14 -5.68
CA ILE A 26 -14.60 2.94 -4.35
C ILE A 26 -13.84 3.75 -3.28
N GLN A 27 -12.51 3.72 -3.30
CA GLN A 27 -11.69 4.47 -2.37
C GLN A 27 -11.75 5.98 -2.66
N LEU A 28 -11.80 6.38 -3.93
CA LEU A 28 -12.01 7.78 -4.32
C LEU A 28 -13.37 8.32 -3.87
N LYS A 29 -14.45 7.54 -4.00
CA LYS A 29 -15.78 7.90 -3.44
C LYS A 29 -15.73 8.09 -1.93
N ARG A 30 -14.98 7.23 -1.22
CA ARG A 30 -14.77 7.36 0.22
C ARG A 30 -13.97 8.62 0.57
N ALA A 31 -12.93 8.94 -0.19
CA ALA A 31 -12.14 10.16 0.00
C ALA A 31 -13.04 11.41 -0.15
N VAL A 32 -13.87 11.48 -1.19
CA VAL A 32 -14.87 12.55 -1.37
C VAL A 32 -15.78 12.67 -0.14
N LYS A 33 -16.29 11.55 0.38
CA LYS A 33 -17.18 11.56 1.55
C LYS A 33 -16.47 12.08 2.81
N LEU A 34 -15.25 11.64 3.07
CA LEU A 34 -14.47 12.04 4.25
C LEU A 34 -14.05 13.51 4.18
N PHE A 35 -13.58 13.94 3.00
CA PHE A 35 -13.06 15.29 2.79
C PHE A 35 -14.12 16.40 2.95
N LYS A 36 -15.42 16.06 2.88
CA LYS A 36 -16.51 17.02 3.18
C LYS A 36 -16.44 17.62 4.57
N THR A 37 -15.85 16.91 5.54
CA THR A 37 -15.81 17.34 6.95
C THR A 37 -14.41 17.23 7.55
N ARG A 38 -13.39 16.92 6.75
CA ARG A 38 -12.02 16.65 7.19
C ARG A 38 -11.03 17.24 6.21
N SER A 39 -9.85 17.57 6.70
CA SER A 39 -8.70 17.89 5.87
C SER A 39 -8.21 16.69 5.06
N PHE A 40 -7.32 16.96 4.10
CA PHE A 40 -6.61 15.91 3.36
C PHE A 40 -5.82 15.02 4.32
N ASP A 41 -5.08 15.61 5.27
CA ASP A 41 -4.22 14.87 6.20
C ASP A 41 -5.03 13.95 7.12
N GLU A 42 -6.14 14.43 7.68
CA GLU A 42 -7.04 13.59 8.48
C GLU A 42 -7.67 12.46 7.66
N THR A 43 -8.03 12.75 6.41
CA THR A 43 -8.57 11.72 5.50
C THR A 43 -7.51 10.68 5.17
N LYS A 44 -6.27 11.11 4.92
CA LYS A 44 -5.12 10.26 4.65
C LYS A 44 -4.82 9.35 5.84
N GLU A 45 -4.76 9.87 7.06
CA GLU A 45 -4.51 9.05 8.25
C GLU A 45 -5.59 7.97 8.42
N ILE A 46 -6.86 8.25 8.14
CA ILE A 46 -7.91 7.20 8.13
C ILE A 46 -7.58 6.08 7.13
N PHE A 47 -7.12 6.41 5.93
CA PHE A 47 -6.70 5.39 4.96
C PHE A 47 -5.46 4.62 5.42
N MET A 48 -4.50 5.29 6.07
CA MET A 48 -3.31 4.65 6.61
C MET A 48 -3.64 3.70 7.76
N ASP A 49 -4.55 4.08 8.66
CA ASP A 49 -5.02 3.24 9.75
C ASP A 49 -5.73 1.98 9.23
N ASP A 50 -6.51 2.12 8.16
CA ASP A 50 -7.12 0.98 7.48
C ASP A 50 -6.06 0.01 6.94
N GLN A 51 -4.99 0.52 6.30
CA GLN A 51 -3.91 -0.32 5.82
C GLN A 51 -3.13 -0.96 6.97
N LEU A 52 -2.88 -0.23 8.05
CA LEU A 52 -2.25 -0.80 9.24
C LEU A 52 -3.04 -2.00 9.76
N ARG A 53 -4.37 -1.88 9.87
CA ARG A 53 -5.24 -2.99 10.29
C ARG A 53 -5.19 -4.18 9.32
N ASN A 54 -5.15 -3.92 8.00
CA ASN A 54 -4.99 -4.98 7.01
C ASN A 54 -3.66 -5.71 7.16
N PHE A 55 -2.56 -4.98 7.34
CA PHE A 55 -1.22 -5.55 7.52
C PHE A 55 -1.10 -6.34 8.83
N THR A 56 -1.70 -5.85 9.92
CA THR A 56 -1.78 -6.59 11.18
C THR A 56 -2.55 -7.90 11.01
N ARG A 57 -3.73 -7.86 10.37
CA ARG A 57 -4.56 -9.06 10.14
C ARG A 57 -3.87 -10.07 9.23
N ALA A 58 -3.06 -9.59 8.28
CA ALA A 58 -2.25 -10.44 7.41
C ALA A 58 -1.00 -10.99 8.10
N GLU A 59 -0.72 -10.61 9.35
CA GLU A 59 0.46 -11.03 10.12
C GLU A 59 1.79 -10.76 9.39
N ILE A 60 1.88 -9.67 8.62
CA ILE A 60 3.11 -9.31 7.89
C ILE A 60 3.92 -8.17 8.53
N LEU A 61 3.39 -7.54 9.58
CA LEU A 61 4.13 -6.58 10.40
C LEU A 61 5.22 -7.29 11.24
N PRO A 62 6.24 -6.57 11.74
CA PRO A 62 7.26 -7.16 12.60
C PRO A 62 6.67 -7.98 13.75
N GLY A 63 7.13 -9.23 13.89
CA GLY A 63 6.61 -10.19 14.88
C GLY A 63 5.44 -11.06 14.40
N GLY A 64 4.83 -10.75 13.25
CA GLY A 64 3.80 -11.59 12.63
C GLY A 64 4.37 -12.82 11.92
N LEU A 65 3.55 -13.87 11.78
CA LEU A 65 3.95 -15.17 11.24
C LEU A 65 4.57 -15.08 9.83
N TYR A 66 4.08 -14.17 8.99
CA TYR A 66 4.51 -14.05 7.59
C TYR A 66 5.43 -12.85 7.35
N HIS A 67 5.87 -12.18 8.40
CA HIS A 67 6.69 -10.96 8.31
C HIS A 67 7.93 -11.12 7.42
N ASN A 68 8.71 -12.17 7.64
CA ASN A 68 9.99 -12.36 6.96
C ASN A 68 9.82 -12.60 5.45
N VAL A 69 8.87 -13.45 5.07
CA VAL A 69 8.59 -13.75 3.66
C VAL A 69 7.95 -12.55 2.96
N ALA A 70 6.95 -11.91 3.58
CA ALA A 70 6.30 -10.73 3.03
C ALA A 70 7.27 -9.55 2.88
N SER A 71 8.19 -9.37 3.84
CA SER A 71 9.21 -8.30 3.75
C SER A 71 10.13 -8.47 2.55
N LYS A 72 10.51 -9.71 2.20
CA LYS A 72 11.30 -9.97 0.98
C LYS A 72 10.53 -9.58 -0.28
N ILE A 73 9.26 -10.00 -0.36
CA ILE A 73 8.37 -9.68 -1.48
C ILE A 73 8.19 -8.17 -1.61
N ILE A 74 7.87 -7.48 -0.51
CA ILE A 74 7.68 -6.02 -0.47
C ILE A 74 8.92 -5.30 -1.00
N ARG A 75 10.13 -5.68 -0.58
CA ARG A 75 11.37 -5.06 -1.05
C ARG A 75 11.53 -5.19 -2.56
N ILE A 76 11.32 -6.39 -3.09
CA ILE A 76 11.43 -6.63 -4.53
C ILE A 76 10.37 -5.82 -5.30
N LEU A 77 9.14 -5.75 -4.80
CA LEU A 77 8.08 -4.95 -5.42
C LEU A 77 8.39 -3.44 -5.37
N LEU A 78 8.96 -2.93 -4.28
CA LEU A 78 9.36 -1.53 -4.18
C LEU A 78 10.47 -1.16 -5.18
N GLU A 79 11.35 -2.12 -5.49
CA GLU A 79 12.50 -1.96 -6.40
C GLU A 79 12.12 -2.18 -7.88
N LYS A 80 11.39 -3.25 -8.17
CA LYS A 80 11.10 -3.71 -9.54
C LYS A 80 9.68 -3.41 -10.01
N GLY A 81 8.79 -3.01 -9.12
CA GLY A 81 7.36 -2.81 -9.39
C GLY A 81 6.54 -4.11 -9.48
N GLN A 82 7.17 -5.22 -9.87
CA GLN A 82 6.51 -6.52 -10.05
C GLN A 82 7.45 -7.70 -9.78
N ILE A 83 6.87 -8.88 -9.55
CA ILE A 83 7.57 -10.17 -9.42
C ILE A 83 6.88 -11.17 -10.34
N GLU A 84 7.61 -11.94 -11.14
CA GLU A 84 7.00 -13.05 -11.89
C GLU A 84 6.44 -14.10 -10.93
N TYR A 85 5.27 -14.67 -11.25
CA TYR A 85 4.56 -15.58 -10.34
C TYR A 85 5.42 -16.78 -9.92
N ILE A 86 6.22 -17.33 -10.84
CA ILE A 86 7.15 -18.43 -10.53
C ILE A 86 8.19 -18.03 -9.48
N ASN A 87 8.78 -16.85 -9.61
CA ASN A 87 9.74 -16.32 -8.64
C ASN A 87 9.08 -16.03 -7.30
N PHE A 88 7.82 -15.56 -7.30
CA PHE A 88 7.04 -15.41 -6.06
C PHE A 88 6.83 -16.76 -5.37
N GLN A 89 6.46 -17.81 -6.11
CA GLN A 89 6.29 -19.15 -5.54
C GLN A 89 7.59 -19.69 -4.95
N GLU A 90 8.72 -19.47 -5.63
CA GLU A 90 10.05 -19.85 -5.13
C GLU A 90 10.45 -19.08 -3.86
N ILE A 91 10.15 -17.77 -3.79
CA ILE A 91 10.43 -16.94 -2.59
C ILE A 91 9.62 -17.41 -1.39
N VAL A 92 8.33 -17.74 -1.61
CA VAL A 92 7.45 -18.19 -0.53
C VAL A 92 7.76 -19.62 -0.11
N ASN A 93 8.05 -20.50 -1.08
CA ASN A 93 8.37 -21.91 -0.90
C ASN A 93 7.36 -22.70 -0.04
N ASP A 94 6.11 -22.24 -0.03
CA ASP A 94 4.98 -22.89 0.61
C ASP A 94 3.70 -22.42 -0.08
N LYS A 95 2.98 -23.35 -0.71
CA LYS A 95 1.76 -23.04 -1.46
C LYS A 95 0.65 -22.45 -0.58
N LYS A 96 0.49 -22.95 0.65
CA LYS A 96 -0.55 -22.45 1.57
C LYS A 96 -0.23 -21.03 2.00
N VAL A 97 1.03 -20.75 2.29
CA VAL A 97 1.46 -19.38 2.62
C VAL A 97 1.29 -18.46 1.42
N ALA A 98 1.58 -18.95 0.20
CA ALA A 98 1.39 -18.17 -1.02
C ALA A 98 -0.08 -17.76 -1.21
N ASP A 99 -1.01 -18.71 -1.03
CA ASP A 99 -2.45 -18.45 -1.11
C ASP A 99 -2.90 -17.44 -0.02
N ILE A 100 -2.43 -17.61 1.23
CA ILE A 100 -2.71 -16.66 2.33
C ILE A 100 -2.22 -15.25 2.01
N LEU A 101 -1.01 -15.12 1.46
CA LEU A 101 -0.45 -13.81 1.08
C LEU A 101 -1.25 -13.15 -0.04
N LEU A 102 -1.76 -13.92 -1.00
CA LEU A 102 -2.62 -13.39 -2.07
C LEU A 102 -4.01 -12.99 -1.56
N ASP A 103 -4.57 -13.73 -0.59
CA ASP A 103 -5.86 -13.42 0.02
C ASP A 103 -5.80 -12.23 1.00
N SER A 104 -4.61 -11.78 1.38
CA SER A 104 -4.41 -10.68 2.33
C SER A 104 -4.87 -9.30 1.82
N ASN A 105 -5.15 -9.16 0.52
CA ASN A 105 -5.41 -7.88 -0.17
C ASN A 105 -4.23 -6.89 -0.12
N ILE A 106 -3.02 -7.38 0.08
CA ILE A 106 -1.78 -6.59 0.07
C ILE A 106 -1.03 -6.83 -1.24
N PHE A 107 -1.02 -8.07 -1.70
CA PHE A 107 -0.48 -8.48 -2.99
C PHE A 107 -1.61 -8.84 -3.93
N SER A 108 -1.36 -8.75 -5.23
CA SER A 108 -2.30 -9.17 -6.27
C SER A 108 -1.56 -9.90 -7.38
N LEU A 109 -2.13 -11.04 -7.79
CA LEU A 109 -1.76 -11.72 -9.03
C LEU A 109 -2.45 -11.04 -10.21
N ARG A 110 -1.70 -10.67 -11.25
CA ARG A 110 -2.21 -10.30 -12.57
C ARG A 110 -2.11 -11.52 -13.49
N PRO A 111 -3.19 -12.31 -13.68
CA PRO A 111 -3.09 -13.60 -14.39
C PRO A 111 -2.64 -13.44 -15.84
N SER A 112 -3.06 -12.36 -16.51
CA SER A 112 -2.69 -12.08 -17.91
C SER A 112 -1.20 -11.84 -18.11
N GLU A 113 -0.48 -11.46 -17.05
CA GLU A 113 0.95 -11.16 -17.09
C GLU A 113 1.78 -12.17 -16.33
N SER A 114 1.14 -13.07 -15.57
CA SER A 114 1.81 -13.96 -14.62
C SER A 114 2.74 -13.20 -13.65
N THR A 115 2.28 -12.06 -13.14
CA THR A 115 3.05 -11.21 -12.21
C THR A 115 2.29 -10.92 -10.91
N ILE A 116 3.04 -10.76 -9.83
CA ILE A 116 2.60 -10.25 -8.53
C ILE A 116 2.95 -8.77 -8.43
N ASN A 117 2.01 -7.97 -7.92
CA ASN A 117 2.19 -6.56 -7.62
C ASN A 117 1.57 -6.21 -6.27
N PHE A 118 1.76 -4.98 -5.80
CA PHE A 118 0.88 -4.45 -4.75
C PHE A 118 -0.56 -4.43 -5.25
N GLU A 119 -1.48 -4.75 -4.34
CA GLU A 119 -2.91 -4.75 -4.63
C GLU A 119 -3.36 -3.35 -5.06
N SER A 120 -2.82 -2.29 -4.44
CA SER A 120 -3.17 -0.91 -4.78
C SER A 120 -2.02 0.07 -4.56
N LYS A 121 -2.17 1.25 -5.18
CA LYS A 121 -1.31 2.41 -4.88
C LYS A 121 -1.39 2.81 -3.41
N LEU A 122 -2.55 2.63 -2.77
CA LEU A 122 -2.71 2.90 -1.33
C LEU A 122 -1.85 1.96 -0.46
N VAL A 123 -1.80 0.68 -0.80
CA VAL A 123 -0.91 -0.29 -0.14
C VAL A 123 0.55 0.15 -0.31
N GLU A 124 0.96 0.50 -1.52
CA GLU A 124 2.31 0.98 -1.78
C GLU A 124 2.64 2.26 -1.00
N SER A 125 1.75 3.26 -1.01
CA SER A 125 1.90 4.50 -0.25
C SER A 125 2.05 4.23 1.25
N PHE A 126 1.22 3.35 1.81
CA PHE A 126 1.33 2.97 3.22
C PHE A 126 2.70 2.36 3.54
N ILE A 127 3.18 1.42 2.72
CA ILE A 127 4.50 0.80 2.90
C ILE A 127 5.60 1.85 2.88
N ARG A 128 5.61 2.73 1.87
CA ARG A 128 6.65 3.75 1.70
C ARG A 128 6.66 4.77 2.83
N GLU A 129 5.49 5.14 3.36
CA GLU A 129 5.37 6.17 4.37
C GLU A 129 5.53 5.66 5.81
N LYS A 130 4.94 4.51 6.16
CA LYS A 130 4.85 4.03 7.54
C LYS A 130 5.84 2.90 7.87
N LEU A 131 6.29 2.13 6.88
CA LEU A 131 7.15 0.96 7.10
C LEU A 131 8.59 1.15 6.60
N TYR A 132 8.76 1.90 5.51
CA TYR A 132 10.05 2.12 4.84
C TYR A 132 10.43 3.59 4.74
N SER A 133 9.77 4.47 5.51
CA SER A 133 10.27 5.83 5.71
C SER A 133 11.64 5.71 6.38
N ARG A 134 12.68 6.21 5.68
CA ARG A 134 14.02 6.31 6.27
C ARG A 134 13.87 7.01 7.62
N PRO A 135 14.45 6.50 8.73
CA PRO A 135 14.60 7.34 9.90
C PRO A 135 15.30 8.62 9.43
N LYS A 136 14.74 9.78 9.77
CA LYS A 136 15.50 11.04 9.67
C LYS A 136 16.79 10.75 10.44
N SER A 137 17.92 10.72 9.76
CA SER A 137 19.21 10.58 10.43
C SER A 137 19.22 11.55 11.60
N PRO A 138 19.59 11.13 12.82
CA PRO A 138 19.77 12.10 13.89
C PRO A 138 20.77 13.13 13.37
N VAL A 139 20.33 14.39 13.30
CA VAL A 139 21.24 15.52 13.14
C VAL A 139 22.12 15.46 14.36
N ASN A 140 23.34 14.97 14.19
CA ASN A 140 24.34 15.00 15.24
C ASN A 140 24.56 16.50 15.54
N PRO A 141 24.23 17.01 16.74
CA PRO A 141 24.71 18.32 17.12
C PRO A 141 26.23 18.18 17.19
N MET A 142 26.92 18.85 16.26
CA MET A 142 28.37 18.91 16.25
C MET A 142 28.87 19.35 17.63
N GLN A 143 29.81 18.57 18.16
CA GLN A 143 30.72 18.99 19.22
C GLN A 143 31.59 20.15 18.74
#